data_AF-A0A0F9DI31-F1
#
_entry.id   AF-A0A0F9DI31-F1
#
_cell.length_a   1.000
_cell.length_b   1.000
_cell.length_c   1.000
_cell.angle_alpha   90.00
_cell.angle_beta   90.00
_cell.angle_gamma   90.00
#
_symmetry.space_group_name_H-M   'P 1'
#
loop_
_entity.id
_entity.type
_entity.pdbx_description
1 polymer ?
#
loop_
_entity_poly.entity_id
_entity_poly.type
_entity_poly.pdbx_seq_one_letter_code
_entity_poly.pdbx_strand_id
1 'polypeptide(L)'
;ALRAVQLRIAIAGLMVALLAALIGLLVSRRISRPLEQLKRGAEQFARGDLSGKLAVGHSQEIASLAETMNQMAAELDKRIRAAVGQRNQREAILSSMVEGVLAVDSQQRLISLNRAGSRLLGVEPYALAKEIPEWFVALADQPPPLATKAEAEAAGDLRLGHHDNQAMPYAHELTDPAADGEPVTRDKLWVFMSSQETTLVSPAMFDEFMLGYQMPIMAKFGLVSYGCCEDLTRKIDLLKKVPNMRRISVTPWADVAKCAEQIGTDYVMSWRPSPSEMICRGFDPDRVRKLVREGLDAARPCHVDVTLKDVETIGGNFDNLIEWTRIVRDIVEDYA
;
A
#
# COMPACT_ATOMS: atom_id res chain seq x y z
N ALA A 1 82.81 34.35 44.15
CA ALA A 1 81.98 33.14 44.28
C ALA A 1 80.49 33.42 44.05
N LEU A 2 79.82 34.29 44.83
CA LEU A 2 78.36 34.53 44.72
C LEU A 2 77.86 34.95 43.32
N ARG A 3 78.52 35.89 42.63
CA ARG A 3 78.11 36.33 41.28
C ARG A 3 78.11 35.20 40.24
N ALA A 4 79.07 34.27 40.33
CA ALA A 4 79.14 33.12 39.41
C ALA A 4 78.02 32.10 39.67
N VAL A 5 77.61 31.93 40.94
CA VAL A 5 76.48 31.08 41.32
C VAL A 5 75.15 31.71 40.88
N GLN A 6 74.97 33.01 41.11
CA GLN A 6 73.79 33.76 40.66
C GLN A 6 73.60 33.71 39.14
N LEU A 7 74.69 33.85 38.36
CA LEU A 7 74.65 33.77 36.90
C LEU A 7 74.25 32.36 36.41
N ARG A 8 74.77 31.29 37.05
CA ARG A 8 74.40 29.91 36.70
C ARG A 8 72.93 29.62 36.98
N ILE A 9 72.39 30.11 38.11
CA ILE A 9 70.97 29.97 38.44
C ILE A 9 70.10 30.75 37.43
N ALA A 10 70.50 31.97 37.05
CA ALA A 10 69.77 32.76 36.07
C ALA A 10 69.74 32.10 34.67
N ILE A 11 70.87 31.55 34.21
CA ILE A 11 70.95 30.82 32.94
C ILE A 11 70.08 29.55 32.99
N ALA A 12 70.16 28.78 34.09
CA ALA A 12 69.32 27.60 34.28
C ALA A 12 67.83 27.96 34.26
N GLY A 13 67.43 29.02 34.95
CA GLY A 13 66.06 29.52 34.95
C GLY A 13 65.59 29.96 33.55
N LEU A 14 66.44 30.67 32.80
CA LEU A 14 66.14 31.08 31.42
C LEU A 14 65.99 29.88 30.48
N MET A 15 66.86 28.87 30.59
CA MET A 15 66.74 27.66 29.78
C MET A 15 65.46 26.89 30.09
N VAL A 16 65.06 26.79 31.36
CA VAL A 16 63.79 26.17 31.76
C VAL A 16 62.61 26.97 31.20
N ALA A 17 62.64 28.30 31.27
CA ALA A 17 61.57 29.15 30.73
C ALA A 17 61.44 29.00 29.20
N LEU A 18 62.56 28.98 28.48
CA LEU A 18 62.58 28.77 27.02
C LEU A 18 62.09 27.37 26.64
N LEU A 19 62.47 26.35 27.41
CA LEU A 19 62.01 24.98 27.20
C LEU A 19 60.49 24.86 27.43
N ALA A 20 59.98 25.48 28.50
CA ALA A 20 58.54 25.53 28.78
C ALA A 20 57.76 26.26 27.67
N ALA A 21 58.28 27.38 27.17
CA ALA A 21 57.69 28.11 26.05
C ALA A 21 57.69 27.28 24.76
N LEU A 22 58.78 26.56 24.47
CA LEU A 22 58.88 25.68 23.32
C LEU A 22 57.89 24.52 23.39
N ILE A 23 57.78 23.87 24.55
CA ILE A 23 56.80 22.80 24.78
C ILE A 23 55.37 23.33 24.64
N GLY A 24 55.06 24.49 25.23
CA GLY A 24 53.76 25.14 25.09
C GLY A 24 53.39 25.42 23.63
N LEU A 25 54.34 25.92 22.84
CA LEU A 25 54.16 26.14 21.39
C LEU A 25 53.95 24.83 20.63
N LEU A 26 54.69 23.77 20.97
CA LEU A 26 54.54 22.45 20.35
C LEU A 26 53.17 21.83 20.67
N VAL A 27 52.72 21.88 21.92
CA VAL A 27 51.42 21.37 22.34
C VAL A 27 50.29 22.15 21.68
N SER A 28 50.35 23.48 21.68
CA SER A 28 49.35 24.33 21.03
C SER A 28 49.21 24.00 19.54
N ARG A 29 50.33 23.80 18.84
CA ARG A 29 50.34 23.48 17.41
C ARG A 29 49.93 22.05 17.09
N ARG A 30 50.31 21.06 17.91
CA ARG A 30 50.04 19.64 17.64
C ARG A 30 48.70 19.13 18.18
N ILE A 31 48.14 19.78 19.20
CA ILE A 31 46.93 19.28 19.89
C ILE A 31 45.82 20.33 19.86
N SER A 32 46.05 21.52 20.41
CA SER A 32 44.98 22.50 20.61
C SER A 32 44.37 22.99 19.29
N ARG A 33 45.20 23.35 18.30
CA ARG A 33 44.73 23.83 17.00
C ARG A 33 43.89 22.80 16.22
N PRO A 34 44.33 21.54 16.04
CA PRO A 34 43.51 20.53 15.38
C PRO A 34 42.19 20.23 16.10
N LEU A 35 42.18 20.20 17.44
CA LEU A 35 40.94 19.99 18.20
C LEU A 35 39.93 21.12 17.99
N GLU A 36 40.40 22.38 17.91
CA GLU A 36 39.53 23.51 17.62
C GLU A 36 38.94 23.43 16.20
N GLN A 37 39.70 22.94 15.23
CA GLN A 37 39.21 22.70 13.87
C GLN A 37 38.15 21.59 13.82
N LEU A 38 38.38 20.48 14.52
CA LEU A 38 37.40 19.39 14.63
C LEU A 38 36.09 19.87 15.29
N LYS A 39 36.20 20.67 16.36
CA LYS A 39 35.03 21.27 17.01
C LYS A 39 34.22 22.12 16.03
N ARG A 40 34.88 22.99 15.26
CA ARG A 40 34.20 23.84 14.27
C ARG A 40 33.51 23.02 13.17
N GLY A 41 34.13 21.92 12.71
CA GLY A 41 33.47 21.03 11.75
C GLY A 41 32.29 20.27 12.33
N ALA A 42 32.38 19.82 13.59
CA ALA A 42 31.23 19.24 14.28
C ALA A 42 30.04 20.21 14.35
N GLU A 43 30.30 21.49 14.69
CA GLU A 43 29.29 22.55 14.71
C GLU A 43 28.71 22.85 13.31
N GLN A 44 29.49 22.68 12.24
CA GLN A 44 28.99 22.78 10.86
C GLN A 44 28.05 21.62 10.51
N PHE A 45 28.46 20.38 10.81
CA PHE A 45 27.64 19.20 10.58
C PHE A 45 26.31 19.26 11.36
N ALA A 46 26.34 19.74 12.61
CA ALA A 46 25.15 19.91 13.44
C ALA A 46 24.14 20.94 12.85
N ARG A 47 24.61 21.88 12.03
CA ARG A 47 23.75 22.86 11.32
C ARG A 47 23.27 22.37 9.95
N GLY A 48 23.57 21.13 9.58
CA GLY A 48 23.12 20.50 8.33
C GLY A 48 24.03 20.74 7.13
N ASP A 49 25.16 21.44 7.29
CA ASP A 49 26.17 21.58 6.24
C ASP A 49 27.17 20.41 6.32
N LEU A 50 26.89 19.36 5.54
CA LEU A 50 27.71 18.14 5.47
C LEU A 50 28.72 18.17 4.31
N SER A 51 28.84 19.30 3.61
CA SER A 51 29.69 19.43 2.42
C SER A 51 31.18 19.62 2.74
N GLY A 52 31.47 20.12 3.94
CA GLY A 52 32.84 20.38 4.41
C GLY A 52 33.60 19.11 4.75
N LYS A 53 34.86 19.00 4.28
CA LYS A 53 35.80 17.97 4.72
C LYS A 53 36.70 18.50 5.83
N LEU A 54 36.73 17.80 6.96
CA LEU A 54 37.68 18.06 8.04
C LEU A 54 39.10 17.72 7.58
N ALA A 55 40.05 18.62 7.82
CA ALA A 55 41.46 18.37 7.54
C ALA A 55 42.01 17.27 8.47
N VAL A 56 42.71 16.30 7.90
CA VAL A 56 43.31 15.19 8.64
C VAL A 56 44.55 15.71 9.40
N GLY A 57 44.52 15.60 10.72
CA GLY A 57 45.61 16.04 11.60
C GLY A 57 46.89 15.21 11.44
N HIS A 58 47.99 15.67 12.04
CA HIS A 58 49.29 14.99 11.93
C HIS A 58 49.50 13.89 12.98
N SER A 59 48.75 13.89 14.09
CA SER A 59 48.76 12.78 15.04
C SER A 59 47.75 11.73 14.64
N GLN A 60 48.09 10.46 14.88
CA GLN A 60 47.29 9.31 14.46
C GLN A 60 45.88 9.35 15.04
N GLU A 61 45.73 9.77 16.30
CA GLU A 61 44.45 9.83 17.01
C GLU A 61 43.54 10.92 16.45
N ILE A 62 44.11 12.10 16.16
CA ILE A 62 43.36 13.22 15.60
C ILE A 62 43.00 12.96 14.13
N ALA A 63 43.91 12.32 13.38
CA ALA A 63 43.67 11.88 12.02
C ALA A 63 42.51 10.88 11.96
N SER A 64 42.55 9.84 12.80
CA SER A 64 41.50 8.82 12.89
C SER A 64 40.13 9.42 13.25
N LEU A 65 40.09 10.39 14.18
CA LEU A 65 38.85 11.06 14.55
C LEU A 65 38.31 11.93 13.39
N ALA A 66 39.17 12.68 12.70
CA ALA A 66 38.80 13.47 11.54
C ALA A 66 38.21 12.59 10.42
N GLU A 67 38.83 11.45 10.14
CA GLU A 67 38.36 10.47 9.15
C GLU A 67 37.00 9.89 9.54
N THR A 68 36.82 9.49 10.80
CA THR A 68 35.56 8.95 11.32
C THR A 68 34.43 9.98 11.20
N MET A 69 34.70 11.25 11.54
CA MET A 69 33.73 12.33 11.40
C MET A 69 33.37 12.60 9.93
N ASN A 70 34.34 12.57 9.02
CA ASN A 70 34.09 12.72 7.58
C ASN A 70 33.24 11.56 7.03
N GLN A 71 33.51 10.32 7.45
CA GLN A 71 32.69 9.16 7.08
C GLN A 71 31.25 9.29 7.58
N MET A 72 31.08 9.76 8.82
CA MET A 72 29.76 10.03 9.39
C MET A 72 28.99 11.08 8.60
N ALA A 73 29.64 12.18 8.21
CA ALA A 73 29.03 13.22 7.39
C ALA A 73 28.58 12.70 6.02
N ALA A 74 29.42 11.90 5.36
CA ALA A 74 29.10 11.29 4.07
C ALA A 74 27.92 10.30 4.16
N GLU A 75 27.89 9.47 5.19
CA GLU A 75 26.79 8.52 5.42
C GLU A 75 25.49 9.26 5.76
N LEU A 76 25.56 10.34 6.54
CA LEU A 76 24.40 11.17 6.86
C LEU A 76 23.83 11.88 5.63
N ASP A 77 24.67 12.47 4.77
CA ASP A 77 24.25 13.08 3.51
C ASP A 77 23.56 12.07 2.59
N LYS A 78 24.13 10.86 2.48
CA LYS A 78 23.54 9.75 1.70
C LYS A 78 22.14 9.37 2.23
N ARG A 79 21.98 9.22 3.55
CA ARG A 79 20.69 8.89 4.18
C ARG A 79 19.67 10.00 3.98
N ILE A 80 20.06 11.27 4.12
CA ILE A 80 19.19 12.42 3.87
C ILE A 80 18.72 12.43 2.41
N ARG A 81 19.63 12.26 1.44
CA ARG A 81 19.28 12.20 0.01
C ARG A 81 18.35 11.03 -0.30
N ALA A 82 18.58 9.86 0.28
CA ALA A 82 17.72 8.71 0.11
C ALA A 82 16.31 8.96 0.68
N ALA A 83 16.21 9.55 1.88
CA ALA A 83 14.94 9.90 2.51
C ALA A 83 14.16 10.95 1.69
N VAL A 84 14.84 11.98 1.19
CA VAL A 84 14.25 12.99 0.29
C VAL A 84 13.83 12.35 -1.04
N GLY A 85 14.63 11.46 -1.60
CA GLY A 85 14.31 10.72 -2.82
C GLY A 85 13.05 9.86 -2.68
N GLN A 86 12.92 9.11 -1.59
CA GLN A 86 11.70 8.32 -1.31
C GLN A 86 10.46 9.20 -1.14
N ARG A 87 10.61 10.37 -0.48
CA ARG A 87 9.51 11.33 -0.35
C ARG A 87 9.07 11.88 -1.70
N ASN A 88 10.02 12.31 -2.52
CA ASN A 88 9.75 12.81 -3.88
C ASN A 88 9.13 11.73 -4.76
N GLN A 89 9.56 10.46 -4.65
CA GLN A 89 8.97 9.34 -5.38
C GLN A 89 7.51 9.09 -4.96
N ARG A 90 7.20 9.14 -3.65
CA ARG A 90 5.83 9.02 -3.14
C ARG A 90 4.94 10.15 -3.67
N GLU A 91 5.43 11.39 -3.67
CA GLU A 91 4.69 12.54 -4.21
C GLU A 91 4.55 12.49 -5.74
N ALA A 92 5.56 12.01 -6.47
CA ALA A 92 5.52 11.84 -7.92
C ALA A 92 4.51 10.76 -8.35
N ILE A 93 4.44 9.64 -7.62
CA ILE A 93 3.44 8.59 -7.86
C ILE A 93 2.04 9.15 -7.58
N LEU A 94 1.82 9.79 -6.44
CA LEU A 94 0.50 10.37 -6.11
C LEU A 94 0.09 11.51 -7.05
N SER A 95 1.02 12.29 -7.59
CA SER A 95 0.73 13.40 -8.50
C SER A 95 0.57 12.99 -9.98
N SER A 96 1.08 11.81 -10.37
CA SER A 96 0.88 11.24 -11.69
C SER A 96 -0.37 10.36 -11.81
N MET A 97 -0.95 9.93 -10.67
CA MET A 97 -2.26 9.27 -10.65
C MET A 97 -3.35 10.17 -11.23
N VAL A 98 -4.22 9.56 -12.03
CA VAL A 98 -5.39 10.23 -12.62
C VAL A 98 -6.53 10.27 -11.59
N GLU A 99 -6.58 9.30 -10.67
CA GLU A 99 -7.55 9.30 -9.58
C GLU A 99 -7.23 10.34 -8.51
N GLY A 100 -8.29 10.92 -7.92
CA GLY A 100 -8.16 11.75 -6.74
C GLY A 100 -7.86 10.92 -5.49
N VAL A 101 -6.76 11.23 -4.81
CA VAL A 101 -6.36 10.62 -3.54
C VAL A 101 -6.54 11.64 -2.42
N LEU A 102 -7.32 11.27 -1.42
CA LEU A 102 -7.64 12.05 -0.23
C LEU A 102 -7.24 11.23 1.01
N ALA A 103 -6.51 11.83 1.95
CA ALA A 103 -6.24 11.23 3.25
C ALA A 103 -6.93 12.04 4.34
N VAL A 104 -7.70 11.40 5.22
CA VAL A 104 -8.36 12.03 6.36
C VAL A 104 -7.89 11.40 7.68
N ASP A 105 -7.92 12.17 8.76
CA ASP A 105 -7.64 11.66 10.11
C ASP A 105 -8.89 11.03 10.74
N SER A 106 -8.74 10.48 11.95
CA SER A 106 -9.84 9.84 12.70
C SER A 106 -10.95 10.81 13.12
N GLN A 107 -10.72 12.12 13.01
CA GLN A 107 -11.71 13.17 13.23
C GLN A 107 -12.29 13.68 11.91
N GLN A 108 -12.11 12.92 10.82
CA GLN A 108 -12.53 13.28 9.47
C GLN A 108 -11.95 14.63 9.00
N ARG A 109 -10.72 14.97 9.40
CA ARG A 109 -10.04 16.18 8.89
C ARG A 109 -9.09 15.82 7.77
N LEU A 110 -9.05 16.65 6.74
CA LEU A 110 -8.19 16.45 5.58
C LEU A 110 -6.70 16.57 5.94
N ILE A 111 -5.96 15.46 5.81
CA ILE A 111 -4.50 15.38 5.99
C ILE A 111 -3.78 15.73 4.67
N SER A 112 -4.30 15.23 3.55
CA SER A 112 -3.62 15.36 2.25
C SER A 112 -4.59 15.19 1.09
N LEU A 113 -4.31 15.88 -0.02
CA LEU A 113 -5.04 15.78 -1.29
C LEU A 113 -4.03 15.83 -2.44
N ASN A 114 -4.09 14.86 -3.36
CA ASN A 114 -3.22 14.87 -4.54
C ASN A 114 -3.73 15.86 -5.63
N ARG A 115 -2.90 16.15 -6.62
CA ARG A 115 -3.23 17.12 -7.70
C ARG A 115 -4.49 16.74 -8.48
N ALA A 116 -4.72 15.45 -8.73
CA ALA A 116 -5.93 14.99 -9.40
C ALA A 116 -7.18 15.29 -8.55
N GLY A 117 -7.12 14.98 -7.25
CA GLY A 117 -8.17 15.29 -6.29
C GLY A 117 -8.44 16.78 -6.15
N SER A 118 -7.38 17.62 -6.10
CA SER A 118 -7.52 19.09 -6.13
C SER A 118 -8.28 19.59 -7.35
N ARG A 119 -7.99 19.03 -8.54
CA ARG A 119 -8.69 19.38 -9.78
C ARG A 119 -10.14 18.91 -9.78
N LEU A 120 -10.40 17.68 -9.33
CA LEU A 120 -11.74 17.11 -9.25
C LEU A 120 -12.64 17.85 -8.26
N LEU A 121 -12.09 18.26 -7.12
CA LEU A 121 -12.81 18.93 -6.04
C LEU A 121 -12.81 20.46 -6.16
N GLY A 122 -12.03 21.03 -7.09
CA GLY A 122 -11.90 22.47 -7.28
C GLY A 122 -11.24 23.19 -6.09
N VAL A 123 -10.38 22.50 -5.33
CA VAL A 123 -9.72 23.05 -4.14
C VAL A 123 -8.19 23.12 -4.33
N GLU A 124 -7.60 24.24 -3.93
CA GLU A 124 -6.15 24.46 -4.01
C GLU A 124 -5.39 23.51 -3.06
N PRO A 125 -4.29 22.84 -3.49
CA PRO A 125 -3.55 21.87 -2.68
C PRO A 125 -3.03 22.42 -1.34
N TYR A 126 -2.93 23.74 -1.19
CA TYR A 126 -2.43 24.44 0.00
C TYR A 126 -3.53 25.03 0.89
N ALA A 127 -4.81 24.86 0.56
CA ALA A 127 -5.94 25.30 1.39
C ALA A 127 -6.23 24.35 2.58
N LEU A 128 -5.24 23.54 2.98
CA LEU A 128 -5.27 22.43 3.96
C LEU A 128 -5.55 22.84 5.42
N ALA A 129 -6.24 23.96 5.67
CA ALA A 129 -6.53 24.42 7.03
C ALA A 129 -8.01 24.72 7.29
N LYS A 130 -8.92 24.51 6.33
CA LYS A 130 -10.33 24.76 6.55
C LYS A 130 -11.14 23.56 6.08
N GLU A 131 -11.81 22.99 7.08
CA GLU A 131 -12.91 22.03 7.08
C GLU A 131 -13.24 21.40 5.73
N ILE A 132 -13.26 20.06 5.74
CA ILE A 132 -13.78 19.26 4.65
C ILE A 132 -15.15 19.84 4.22
N PRO A 133 -15.39 20.07 2.91
CA PRO A 133 -16.66 20.62 2.45
C PRO A 133 -17.85 19.85 3.04
N GLU A 134 -18.89 20.56 3.48
CA GLU A 134 -20.05 19.97 4.15
C GLU A 134 -20.68 18.80 3.36
N TRP A 135 -20.67 18.86 2.03
CA TRP A 135 -21.17 17.78 1.17
C TRP A 135 -20.33 16.49 1.28
N PHE A 136 -19.03 16.60 1.56
CA PHE A 136 -18.15 15.45 1.74
C PHE A 136 -18.26 14.91 3.16
N VAL A 137 -18.39 15.77 4.17
CA VAL A 137 -18.78 15.32 5.52
C VAL A 137 -20.12 14.59 5.43
N ALA A 138 -21.13 15.11 4.71
CA ALA A 138 -22.39 14.41 4.50
C ALA A 138 -22.28 13.05 3.74
N LEU A 139 -21.21 12.86 2.95
CA LEU A 139 -20.91 11.58 2.30
C LEU A 139 -20.20 10.60 3.27
N ALA A 140 -19.34 11.11 4.15
CA ALA A 140 -18.57 10.33 5.13
C ALA A 140 -19.32 10.09 6.46
N ASP A 141 -20.26 10.97 6.79
CA ASP A 141 -21.16 10.99 7.94
C ASP A 141 -22.52 10.35 7.60
N GLN A 142 -22.59 9.66 6.44
CA GLN A 142 -23.54 8.57 6.27
C GLN A 142 -23.35 7.62 7.46
N PRO A 143 -24.42 7.24 8.19
CA PRO A 143 -24.28 6.27 9.26
C PRO A 143 -23.53 5.06 8.72
N PRO A 144 -22.68 4.39 9.52
CA PRO A 144 -21.93 3.23 9.06
C PRO A 144 -22.88 2.29 8.30
N PRO A 145 -22.45 1.64 7.20
CA PRO A 145 -23.31 0.85 6.31
C PRO A 145 -24.24 -0.15 7.02
N LEU A 146 -23.93 -0.51 8.27
CA LEU A 146 -24.71 -1.39 9.11
C LEU A 146 -25.93 -0.73 9.78
N ALA A 147 -25.82 0.53 10.21
CA ALA A 147 -26.95 1.31 10.72
C ALA A 147 -27.89 1.66 9.56
N THR A 148 -27.33 2.16 8.44
CA THR A 148 -28.12 2.49 7.25
C THR A 148 -28.85 1.29 6.66
N LYS A 149 -28.22 0.10 6.54
CA LYS A 149 -28.92 -1.07 5.94
C LYS A 149 -30.02 -1.64 6.83
N ALA A 150 -29.87 -1.60 8.16
CA ALA A 150 -30.92 -2.06 9.06
C ALA A 150 -32.09 -1.06 9.12
N GLU A 151 -31.79 0.23 9.12
CA GLU A 151 -32.78 1.31 9.05
C GLU A 151 -33.51 1.32 7.71
N ALA A 152 -32.78 1.18 6.59
CA ALA A 152 -33.35 1.07 5.25
C ALA A 152 -34.25 -0.16 5.11
N GLU A 153 -33.87 -1.30 5.71
CA GLU A 153 -34.73 -2.48 5.76
C GLU A 153 -36.01 -2.21 6.58
N ALA A 154 -35.87 -1.58 7.75
CA ALA A 154 -37.01 -1.24 8.61
C ALA A 154 -37.94 -0.17 7.99
N ALA A 155 -37.39 0.75 7.20
CA ALA A 155 -38.13 1.74 6.42
C ALA A 155 -38.76 1.14 5.15
N GLY A 156 -38.38 -0.09 4.78
CA GLY A 156 -38.86 -0.75 3.57
C GLY A 156 -38.30 -0.12 2.30
N ASP A 157 -37.04 0.32 2.30
CA ASP A 157 -36.37 0.94 1.14
C ASP A 157 -35.68 -0.10 0.24
N LEU A 158 -35.40 -1.29 0.75
CA LEU A 158 -34.75 -2.35 -0.02
C LEU A 158 -35.71 -2.98 -1.03
N ARG A 159 -35.16 -3.41 -2.18
CA ARG A 159 -35.87 -3.94 -3.36
C ARG A 159 -34.99 -5.00 -4.00
N LEU A 160 -35.56 -5.84 -4.86
CA LEU A 160 -34.80 -6.84 -5.62
C LEU A 160 -33.74 -6.20 -6.56
N GLY A 161 -33.78 -4.90 -6.83
CA GLY A 161 -32.68 -4.22 -7.54
C GLY A 161 -31.44 -3.96 -6.67
N HIS A 162 -31.54 -4.10 -5.34
CA HIS A 162 -30.48 -3.74 -4.38
C HIS A 162 -29.52 -4.90 -4.05
N HIS A 163 -29.39 -5.89 -4.92
CA HIS A 163 -28.27 -6.84 -4.82
C HIS A 163 -26.94 -6.11 -5.00
N ASP A 164 -25.90 -6.60 -4.33
CA ASP A 164 -24.56 -6.05 -4.51
C ASP A 164 -24.00 -6.41 -5.90
N ASN A 165 -23.49 -5.41 -6.63
CA ASN A 165 -23.22 -5.52 -8.07
C ASN A 165 -22.12 -6.54 -8.45
N GLN A 166 -21.30 -6.97 -7.48
CA GLN A 166 -20.25 -7.96 -7.70
C GLN A 166 -20.67 -9.41 -7.37
N ALA A 167 -21.90 -9.61 -6.88
CA ALA A 167 -22.34 -10.90 -6.36
C ALA A 167 -22.99 -11.84 -7.39
N MET A 168 -23.16 -11.41 -8.66
CA MET A 168 -23.84 -12.16 -9.73
C MET A 168 -25.20 -12.71 -9.25
N PRO A 169 -26.27 -11.91 -9.27
CA PRO A 169 -27.48 -12.15 -8.47
C PRO A 169 -28.45 -13.18 -9.07
N TYR A 170 -27.94 -14.25 -9.68
CA TYR A 170 -28.77 -15.30 -10.27
C TYR A 170 -28.53 -16.61 -9.53
N ALA A 171 -29.53 -17.06 -8.78
CA ALA A 171 -29.55 -18.34 -8.11
C ALA A 171 -30.99 -18.76 -7.85
N HIS A 172 -31.30 -20.05 -7.94
CA HIS A 172 -32.66 -20.56 -7.75
C HIS A 172 -33.20 -20.33 -6.33
N GLU A 173 -32.33 -20.11 -5.35
CA GLU A 173 -32.69 -19.87 -3.95
C GLU A 173 -33.22 -18.46 -3.68
N LEU A 174 -32.89 -17.49 -4.53
CA LEU A 174 -33.33 -16.10 -4.40
C LEU A 174 -34.11 -15.67 -5.62
N THR A 175 -35.05 -14.74 -5.45
CA THR A 175 -35.77 -14.17 -6.58
C THR A 175 -34.81 -13.37 -7.45
N ASP A 176 -34.96 -13.48 -8.77
CA ASP A 176 -34.18 -12.70 -9.73
C ASP A 176 -34.34 -11.19 -9.49
N PRO A 177 -33.31 -10.38 -9.80
CA PRO A 177 -33.38 -8.93 -9.69
C PRO A 177 -34.54 -8.35 -10.50
N ALA A 178 -35.26 -7.41 -9.88
CA ALA A 178 -36.32 -6.64 -10.53
C ALA A 178 -36.10 -5.15 -10.26
N ALA A 179 -36.28 -4.33 -11.30
CA ALA A 179 -36.12 -2.88 -11.21
C ALA A 179 -37.17 -2.24 -10.28
N ASP A 180 -38.39 -2.77 -10.33
CA ASP A 180 -39.52 -2.37 -9.49
C ASP A 180 -39.98 -3.56 -8.64
N GLY A 181 -40.58 -3.30 -7.49
CA GLY A 181 -41.14 -4.35 -6.66
C GLY A 181 -41.54 -3.89 -5.27
N GLU A 182 -42.12 -4.83 -4.52
CA GLU A 182 -42.41 -4.65 -3.10
C GLU A 182 -41.10 -4.54 -2.29
N PRO A 183 -41.14 -3.88 -1.12
CA PRO A 183 -40.05 -3.91 -0.17
C PRO A 183 -39.59 -5.34 0.14
N VAL A 184 -38.27 -5.56 0.17
CA VAL A 184 -37.68 -6.84 0.57
C VAL A 184 -36.73 -6.67 1.74
N THR A 185 -36.44 -7.76 2.43
CA THR A 185 -35.46 -7.83 3.51
C THR A 185 -34.12 -8.36 3.00
N ARG A 186 -33.03 -8.17 3.76
CA ARG A 186 -31.68 -8.54 3.31
C ARG A 186 -31.52 -10.03 3.03
N ASP A 187 -32.29 -10.89 3.67
CA ASP A 187 -32.30 -12.35 3.41
C ASP A 187 -32.80 -12.71 2.00
N LYS A 188 -33.36 -11.75 1.26
CA LYS A 188 -33.70 -11.90 -0.17
C LYS A 188 -32.63 -11.40 -1.11
N LEU A 189 -31.55 -10.82 -0.59
CA LEU A 189 -30.53 -10.14 -1.36
C LEU A 189 -29.19 -10.88 -1.29
N TRP A 190 -28.40 -10.64 -2.33
CA TRP A 190 -27.01 -11.05 -2.38
C TRP A 190 -26.15 -9.96 -1.77
N VAL A 191 -25.09 -10.36 -1.05
CA VAL A 191 -24.06 -9.44 -0.59
C VAL A 191 -22.70 -9.81 -1.17
N PHE A 192 -21.91 -8.78 -1.46
CA PHE A 192 -20.53 -8.93 -1.84
C PHE A 192 -19.62 -8.53 -0.68
N MET A 193 -18.63 -9.36 -0.38
CA MET A 193 -17.58 -9.05 0.60
C MET A 193 -16.21 -9.37 0.03
N SER A 194 -15.19 -8.65 0.46
CA SER A 194 -13.80 -8.86 0.05
C SER A 194 -12.85 -8.39 1.14
N SER A 195 -11.57 -8.74 1.00
CA SER A 195 -10.50 -8.17 1.81
C SER A 195 -9.18 -8.13 1.05
N GLN A 196 -9.09 -7.23 0.08
CA GLN A 196 -7.89 -7.02 -0.73
C GLN A 196 -6.70 -6.58 0.12
N GLU A 197 -6.96 -5.71 1.09
CA GLU A 197 -6.00 -5.17 2.03
C GLU A 197 -5.33 -6.23 2.89
N THR A 198 -5.96 -7.41 3.05
CA THR A 198 -5.38 -8.52 3.81
C THR A 198 -4.70 -9.57 2.94
N THR A 199 -4.54 -9.37 1.63
CA THR A 199 -4.00 -10.42 0.73
C THR A 199 -2.67 -11.01 1.21
N LEU A 200 -1.79 -10.20 1.79
CA LEU A 200 -0.46 -10.63 2.28
C LEU A 200 -0.44 -11.09 3.75
N VAL A 201 -1.55 -11.01 4.48
CA VAL A 201 -1.62 -11.44 5.88
C VAL A 201 -1.93 -12.93 5.98
N SER A 202 -1.50 -13.55 7.09
CA SER A 202 -1.71 -14.98 7.32
C SER A 202 -3.20 -15.34 7.42
N PRO A 203 -3.59 -16.60 7.14
CA PRO A 203 -4.98 -17.05 7.30
C PRO A 203 -5.52 -16.82 8.72
N ALA A 204 -4.70 -17.03 9.76
CA ALA A 204 -5.09 -16.79 11.15
C ALA A 204 -5.41 -15.31 11.42
N MET A 205 -4.57 -14.39 10.92
CA MET A 205 -4.83 -12.96 11.07
C MET A 205 -6.04 -12.51 10.26
N PHE A 206 -6.25 -13.09 9.07
CA PHE A 206 -7.45 -12.82 8.28
C PHE A 206 -8.72 -13.29 9.02
N ASP A 207 -8.70 -14.46 9.63
CA ASP A 207 -9.82 -14.99 10.42
C ASP A 207 -10.15 -14.07 11.61
N GLU A 208 -9.12 -13.69 12.38
CA GLU A 208 -9.24 -12.87 13.60
C GLU A 208 -9.65 -11.42 13.31
N PHE A 209 -8.97 -10.77 12.36
CA PHE A 209 -9.07 -9.31 12.18
C PHE A 209 -9.95 -8.89 11.01
N MET A 210 -10.48 -9.83 10.22
CA MET A 210 -11.34 -9.49 9.08
C MET A 210 -12.58 -10.36 9.00
N LEU A 211 -12.43 -11.67 8.77
CA LEU A 211 -13.57 -12.54 8.49
C LEU A 211 -14.56 -12.58 9.67
N GLY A 212 -14.05 -12.62 10.91
CA GLY A 212 -14.85 -12.56 12.12
C GLY A 212 -15.74 -11.30 12.21
N TYR A 213 -15.27 -10.17 11.70
CA TYR A 213 -16.03 -8.91 11.68
C TYR A 213 -17.03 -8.84 10.51
N GLN A 214 -16.74 -9.52 9.41
CA GLN A 214 -17.64 -9.61 8.26
C GLN A 214 -18.79 -10.62 8.48
N MET A 215 -18.57 -11.65 9.31
CA MET A 215 -19.54 -12.72 9.55
C MET A 215 -20.94 -12.22 10.00
N PRO A 216 -21.08 -11.32 10.99
CA PRO A 216 -22.39 -10.82 11.43
C PRO A 216 -23.09 -9.97 10.36
N ILE A 217 -22.35 -9.46 9.37
CA ILE A 217 -22.89 -8.71 8.24
C ILE A 217 -23.44 -9.69 7.22
N MET A 218 -22.61 -10.65 6.79
CA MET A 218 -22.94 -11.66 5.80
C MET A 218 -24.13 -12.53 6.23
N ALA A 219 -24.22 -12.89 7.50
CA ALA A 219 -25.29 -13.71 8.05
C ALA A 219 -26.71 -13.11 7.90
N LYS A 220 -26.83 -11.80 7.62
CA LYS A 220 -28.13 -11.13 7.40
C LYS A 220 -28.64 -11.23 5.96
N PHE A 221 -27.81 -11.71 5.04
CA PHE A 221 -28.13 -11.78 3.61
C PHE A 221 -28.55 -13.18 3.17
N GLY A 222 -29.22 -13.27 2.03
CA GLY A 222 -29.66 -14.55 1.49
C GLY A 222 -28.49 -15.40 0.99
N LEU A 223 -27.62 -14.81 0.19
CA LEU A 223 -26.42 -15.46 -0.37
C LEU A 223 -25.23 -14.52 -0.38
N VAL A 224 -24.03 -15.09 -0.27
CA VAL A 224 -22.76 -14.37 -0.21
C VAL A 224 -21.89 -14.73 -1.41
N SER A 225 -21.38 -13.69 -2.07
CA SER A 225 -20.23 -13.78 -2.96
C SER A 225 -19.01 -13.14 -2.30
N TYR A 226 -17.91 -13.87 -2.24
CA TYR A 226 -16.69 -13.41 -1.58
C TYR A 226 -15.52 -13.28 -2.57
N GLY A 227 -14.78 -12.18 -2.48
CA GLY A 227 -13.50 -11.97 -3.13
C GLY A 227 -13.52 -10.95 -4.26
N CYS A 228 -12.56 -10.02 -4.24
CA CYS A 228 -12.34 -9.03 -5.29
C CYS A 228 -11.07 -9.35 -6.12
N CYS A 229 -9.91 -8.83 -5.72
CA CYS A 229 -8.63 -8.99 -6.43
C CYS A 229 -7.56 -9.66 -5.56
N GLU A 230 -7.91 -10.05 -4.32
CA GLU A 230 -7.07 -10.80 -3.41
C GLU A 230 -6.73 -12.22 -3.89
N ASP A 231 -5.61 -12.73 -3.41
CA ASP A 231 -5.29 -14.16 -3.48
C ASP A 231 -5.90 -14.89 -2.28
N LEU A 232 -6.91 -15.72 -2.54
CA LEU A 232 -7.60 -16.54 -1.55
C LEU A 232 -7.05 -17.97 -1.44
N THR A 233 -5.98 -18.32 -2.19
CA THR A 233 -5.41 -19.68 -2.27
C THR A 233 -5.24 -20.37 -0.91
N ARG A 234 -4.93 -19.61 0.14
CA ARG A 234 -4.69 -20.15 1.51
C ARG A 234 -5.79 -19.84 2.52
N LYS A 235 -6.92 -19.29 2.06
CA LYS A 235 -7.99 -18.73 2.92
C LYS A 235 -9.38 -19.30 2.63
N ILE A 236 -9.55 -20.07 1.55
CA ILE A 236 -10.85 -20.62 1.13
C ILE A 236 -11.49 -21.47 2.24
N ASP A 237 -10.72 -22.31 2.93
CA ASP A 237 -11.27 -23.13 4.02
C ASP A 237 -11.89 -22.30 5.16
N LEU A 238 -11.40 -21.08 5.40
CA LEU A 238 -11.99 -20.17 6.38
C LEU A 238 -13.34 -19.63 5.90
N LEU A 239 -13.47 -19.36 4.59
CA LEU A 239 -14.72 -18.87 3.99
C LEU A 239 -15.85 -19.90 4.07
N LYS A 240 -15.53 -21.20 4.17
CA LYS A 240 -16.52 -22.27 4.40
C LYS A 240 -17.27 -22.14 5.72
N LYS A 241 -16.76 -21.36 6.67
CA LYS A 241 -17.46 -21.04 7.93
C LYS A 241 -18.66 -20.10 7.71
N VAL A 242 -18.74 -19.42 6.57
CA VAL A 242 -19.83 -18.50 6.25
C VAL A 242 -21.06 -19.32 5.79
N PRO A 243 -22.18 -19.28 6.53
CA PRO A 243 -23.27 -20.26 6.37
C PRO A 243 -24.03 -20.14 5.04
N ASN A 244 -24.07 -18.94 4.48
CA ASN A 244 -24.74 -18.60 3.24
C ASN A 244 -23.72 -18.30 2.11
N MET A 245 -22.49 -18.80 2.24
CA MET A 245 -21.48 -18.73 1.18
C MET A 245 -21.98 -19.48 -0.04
N ARG A 246 -21.90 -18.82 -1.21
CA ARG A 246 -22.28 -19.44 -2.47
C ARG A 246 -21.21 -19.34 -3.54
N ARG A 247 -20.51 -18.21 -3.58
CA ARG A 247 -19.61 -17.88 -4.69
C ARG A 247 -18.28 -17.38 -4.16
N ILE A 248 -17.18 -17.99 -4.62
CA ILE A 248 -15.82 -17.64 -4.20
C ILE A 248 -15.01 -17.25 -5.42
N SER A 249 -14.36 -16.09 -5.33
CA SER A 249 -13.61 -15.52 -6.44
C SER A 249 -12.18 -16.04 -6.49
N VAL A 250 -11.72 -16.40 -7.69
CA VAL A 250 -10.36 -16.85 -7.94
C VAL A 250 -9.73 -15.93 -8.97
N THR A 251 -8.75 -15.15 -8.51
CA THR A 251 -8.14 -14.05 -9.26
C THR A 251 -7.00 -14.56 -10.14
N PRO A 252 -6.50 -13.75 -11.10
CA PRO A 252 -5.38 -14.15 -11.95
C PRO A 252 -4.08 -14.45 -11.18
N TRP A 253 -3.99 -13.96 -9.94
CA TRP A 253 -2.82 -14.11 -9.07
C TRP A 253 -2.87 -15.37 -8.21
N ALA A 254 -4.02 -16.04 -8.13
CA ALA A 254 -4.24 -17.21 -7.30
C ALA A 254 -3.78 -18.51 -7.99
N ASP A 255 -3.48 -19.52 -7.17
CA ASP A 255 -3.25 -20.88 -7.64
C ASP A 255 -4.60 -21.54 -7.94
N VAL A 256 -5.03 -21.45 -9.20
CA VAL A 256 -6.36 -21.88 -9.67
C VAL A 256 -6.66 -23.33 -9.27
N ALA A 257 -5.71 -24.24 -9.44
CA ALA A 257 -5.89 -25.66 -9.13
C ALA A 257 -6.07 -25.91 -7.64
N LYS A 258 -5.28 -25.26 -6.77
CA LYS A 258 -5.46 -25.38 -5.32
C LYS A 258 -6.74 -24.74 -4.83
N CYS A 259 -7.15 -23.63 -5.45
CA CYS A 259 -8.45 -23.03 -5.18
C CYS A 259 -9.58 -23.99 -5.55
N ALA A 260 -9.50 -24.62 -6.72
CA ALA A 260 -10.50 -25.58 -7.19
C ALA A 260 -10.60 -26.81 -6.26
N GLU A 261 -9.47 -27.35 -5.81
CA GLU A 261 -9.44 -28.44 -4.83
C GLU A 261 -10.15 -28.07 -3.53
N GLN A 262 -9.94 -26.87 -3.03
CA GLN A 262 -10.59 -26.39 -1.80
C GLN A 262 -12.07 -26.05 -2.00
N ILE A 263 -12.45 -25.47 -3.15
CA ILE A 263 -13.82 -25.06 -3.45
C ILE A 263 -14.70 -26.28 -3.73
N GLY A 264 -14.18 -27.24 -4.52
CA GLY A 264 -14.93 -28.43 -4.93
C GLY A 264 -16.21 -28.09 -5.67
N THR A 265 -17.24 -28.90 -5.48
CA THR A 265 -18.58 -28.70 -6.07
C THR A 265 -19.56 -28.02 -5.12
N ASP A 266 -19.14 -27.69 -3.90
CA ASP A 266 -20.01 -27.13 -2.85
C ASP A 266 -20.30 -25.64 -3.07
N TYR A 267 -19.42 -24.94 -3.79
CA TYR A 267 -19.56 -23.52 -4.12
C TYR A 267 -19.28 -23.25 -5.59
N VAL A 268 -19.78 -22.12 -6.08
CA VAL A 268 -19.45 -21.61 -7.41
C VAL A 268 -18.07 -20.94 -7.36
N MET A 269 -17.17 -21.38 -8.22
CA MET A 269 -15.89 -20.76 -8.46
C MET A 269 -16.04 -19.65 -9.49
N SER A 270 -15.90 -18.40 -9.06
CA SER A 270 -15.81 -17.24 -9.95
C SER A 270 -14.38 -17.12 -10.45
N TRP A 271 -14.05 -17.81 -11.53
CA TRP A 271 -12.73 -17.71 -12.15
C TRP A 271 -12.58 -16.40 -12.92
N ARG A 272 -11.49 -15.68 -12.64
CA ARG A 272 -11.21 -14.37 -13.22
C ARG A 272 -9.89 -14.41 -13.99
N PRO A 273 -9.91 -14.53 -15.33
CA PRO A 273 -8.70 -14.42 -16.13
C PRO A 273 -8.14 -12.99 -16.14
N SER A 274 -6.84 -12.86 -16.42
CA SER A 274 -6.17 -11.56 -16.54
C SER A 274 -6.71 -10.76 -17.74
N PRO A 275 -7.29 -9.56 -17.55
CA PRO A 275 -7.78 -8.75 -18.67
C PRO A 275 -6.68 -8.33 -19.65
N SER A 276 -5.44 -8.22 -19.17
CA SER A 276 -4.28 -7.92 -20.02
C SER A 276 -3.99 -9.03 -21.03
N GLU A 277 -4.12 -10.29 -20.63
CA GLU A 277 -3.94 -11.45 -21.52
C GLU A 277 -5.18 -11.70 -22.38
N MET A 278 -6.35 -11.23 -21.94
CA MET A 278 -7.61 -11.50 -22.63
C MET A 278 -7.90 -10.48 -23.74
N ILE A 279 -7.91 -9.18 -23.43
CA ILE A 279 -8.38 -8.15 -24.38
C ILE A 279 -7.60 -6.83 -24.36
N CYS A 280 -6.85 -6.52 -23.30
CA CYS A 280 -6.27 -5.17 -23.14
C CYS A 280 -4.93 -4.98 -23.87
N ARG A 281 -4.21 -6.04 -24.26
CA ARG A 281 -2.92 -5.94 -24.96
C ARG A 281 -2.84 -6.89 -26.16
N GLY A 282 -3.18 -6.40 -27.34
CA GLY A 282 -3.01 -7.15 -28.59
C GLY A 282 -3.89 -8.41 -28.62
N PHE A 283 -5.19 -8.23 -28.85
CA PHE A 283 -6.17 -9.31 -28.84
C PHE A 283 -5.79 -10.44 -29.82
N ASP A 284 -5.51 -11.62 -29.27
CA ASP A 284 -5.16 -12.83 -29.99
C ASP A 284 -6.17 -13.94 -29.63
N PRO A 285 -7.13 -14.26 -30.52
CA PRO A 285 -8.13 -15.29 -30.29
C PRO A 285 -7.57 -16.66 -29.91
N ASP A 286 -6.43 -17.07 -30.47
CA ASP A 286 -5.88 -18.40 -30.22
C ASP A 286 -5.20 -18.47 -28.86
N ARG A 287 -4.54 -17.37 -28.46
CA ARG A 287 -4.04 -17.20 -27.10
C ARG A 287 -5.16 -17.21 -26.07
N VAL A 288 -6.26 -16.51 -26.33
CA VAL A 288 -7.46 -16.50 -25.46
C VAL A 288 -8.01 -17.91 -25.33
N ARG A 289 -8.22 -18.63 -26.45
CA ARG A 289 -8.72 -20.01 -26.43
C ARG A 289 -7.86 -20.92 -25.55
N LYS A 290 -6.54 -20.84 -25.73
CA LYS A 290 -5.59 -21.64 -24.96
C LYS A 290 -5.72 -21.35 -23.45
N LEU A 291 -5.64 -20.08 -23.06
CA LEU A 291 -5.65 -19.68 -21.65
C LEU A 291 -6.99 -19.98 -20.97
N VAL A 292 -8.11 -19.83 -21.69
CA VAL A 292 -9.43 -20.15 -21.15
C VAL A 292 -9.56 -21.66 -20.92
N ARG A 293 -9.14 -22.51 -21.87
CA ARG A 293 -9.14 -23.97 -21.67
C ARG A 293 -8.23 -24.39 -20.51
N GLU A 294 -7.01 -23.87 -20.44
CA GLU A 294 -6.08 -24.14 -19.33
C GLU A 294 -6.68 -23.74 -17.97
N GLY A 295 -7.34 -22.58 -17.90
CA GLY A 295 -8.03 -22.11 -16.70
C GLY A 295 -9.20 -23.00 -16.30
N LEU A 296 -10.06 -23.39 -17.25
CA LEU A 296 -11.21 -24.27 -17.01
C LEU A 296 -10.78 -25.69 -16.63
N ASP A 297 -9.73 -26.22 -17.24
CA ASP A 297 -9.15 -27.52 -16.87
C ASP A 297 -8.60 -27.49 -15.44
N ALA A 298 -7.88 -26.44 -15.07
CA ALA A 298 -7.38 -26.24 -13.71
C ALA A 298 -8.52 -26.01 -12.69
N ALA A 299 -9.67 -25.52 -13.13
CA ALA A 299 -10.83 -25.28 -12.28
C ALA A 299 -11.68 -26.54 -12.01
N ARG A 300 -11.40 -27.68 -12.66
CA ARG A 300 -12.12 -28.93 -12.38
C ARG A 300 -11.83 -29.40 -10.94
N PRO A 301 -12.84 -29.92 -10.20
CA PRO A 301 -14.19 -30.27 -10.65
C PRO A 301 -15.26 -29.18 -10.40
N CYS A 302 -14.88 -27.92 -10.17
CA CYS A 302 -15.82 -26.90 -9.71
C CYS A 302 -16.94 -26.57 -10.70
N HIS A 303 -18.05 -26.04 -10.16
CA HIS A 303 -18.99 -25.25 -10.94
C HIS A 303 -18.40 -23.85 -11.15
N VAL A 304 -18.17 -23.45 -12.40
CA VAL A 304 -17.40 -22.25 -12.71
C VAL A 304 -18.26 -21.20 -13.41
N ASP A 305 -18.17 -19.96 -12.95
CA ASP A 305 -18.48 -18.80 -13.79
C ASP A 305 -17.18 -18.13 -14.23
N VAL A 306 -17.16 -17.65 -15.49
CA VAL A 306 -16.02 -16.93 -16.05
C VAL A 306 -16.34 -15.44 -16.02
N THR A 307 -15.64 -14.69 -15.18
CA THR A 307 -15.86 -13.24 -15.03
C THR A 307 -14.61 -12.46 -15.44
N LEU A 308 -14.71 -11.66 -16.51
CA LEU A 308 -13.66 -10.71 -16.89
C LEU A 308 -13.88 -9.36 -16.21
N LYS A 309 -12.91 -8.90 -15.42
CA LYS A 309 -12.95 -7.62 -14.68
C LYS A 309 -11.83 -6.68 -15.14
N ASP A 310 -11.92 -5.40 -14.77
CA ASP A 310 -10.92 -4.35 -15.03
C ASP A 310 -10.64 -4.13 -16.54
N VAL A 311 -11.72 -4.10 -17.32
CA VAL A 311 -11.72 -3.96 -18.79
C VAL A 311 -11.79 -2.51 -19.24
N GLU A 312 -10.86 -1.68 -18.79
CA GLU A 312 -10.93 -0.23 -19.04
C GLU A 312 -10.58 0.15 -20.49
N THR A 313 -9.46 -0.36 -21.00
CA THR A 313 -8.94 0.06 -22.30
C THR A 313 -9.49 -0.74 -23.46
N ILE A 314 -9.92 -1.99 -23.22
CA ILE A 314 -10.39 -2.97 -24.23
C ILE A 314 -9.48 -3.06 -25.47
N GLY A 315 -8.19 -2.72 -25.33
CA GLY A 315 -7.24 -2.64 -26.45
C GLY A 315 -7.57 -1.54 -27.47
N GLY A 316 -8.37 -0.54 -27.11
CA GLY A 316 -8.86 0.51 -28.00
C GLY A 316 -9.92 0.06 -29.00
N ASN A 317 -10.44 -1.16 -28.87
CA ASN A 317 -11.42 -1.73 -29.78
C ASN A 317 -12.53 -2.48 -29.03
N PHE A 318 -13.77 -1.99 -29.14
CA PHE A 318 -14.93 -2.58 -28.49
C PHE A 318 -15.24 -4.00 -28.97
N ASP A 319 -14.92 -4.32 -30.23
CA ASP A 319 -15.16 -5.64 -30.80
C ASP A 319 -14.39 -6.75 -30.08
N ASN A 320 -13.28 -6.41 -29.41
CA ASN A 320 -12.51 -7.37 -28.62
C ASN A 320 -13.37 -8.02 -27.52
N LEU A 321 -14.28 -7.27 -26.90
CA LEU A 321 -15.16 -7.79 -25.85
C LEU A 321 -16.23 -8.73 -26.43
N ILE A 322 -16.79 -8.37 -27.59
CA ILE A 322 -17.78 -9.19 -28.30
C ILE A 322 -17.17 -10.53 -28.71
N GLU A 323 -15.99 -10.48 -29.34
CA GLU A 323 -15.30 -11.66 -29.82
C GLU A 323 -14.78 -12.53 -28.67
N TRP A 324 -14.24 -11.93 -27.60
CA TRP A 324 -13.87 -12.67 -26.38
C TRP A 324 -15.08 -13.40 -25.79
N THR A 325 -16.23 -12.73 -25.69
CA THR A 325 -17.47 -13.35 -25.17
C THR A 325 -17.92 -14.53 -26.04
N ARG A 326 -17.82 -14.38 -27.37
CA ARG A 326 -18.12 -15.47 -28.31
C ARG A 326 -17.19 -16.66 -28.11
N ILE A 327 -15.88 -16.42 -28.06
CA ILE A 327 -14.86 -17.46 -27.84
C ILE A 327 -15.10 -18.21 -26.52
N VAL A 328 -15.35 -17.49 -25.43
CA VAL A 328 -15.56 -18.12 -24.12
C VAL A 328 -16.83 -18.97 -24.11
N ARG A 329 -17.93 -18.49 -24.72
CA ARG A 329 -19.16 -19.30 -24.84
C ARG A 329 -18.92 -20.58 -25.63
N ASP A 330 -18.29 -20.47 -26.79
CA ASP A 330 -17.97 -21.63 -27.64
C ASP A 330 -17.12 -22.67 -26.87
N ILE A 331 -16.19 -22.21 -26.03
CA ILE A 331 -15.37 -23.12 -25.21
C ILE A 331 -16.18 -23.74 -24.07
N VAL A 332 -17.00 -22.96 -23.35
CA VAL A 332 -17.77 -23.44 -22.20
C VAL A 332 -18.78 -24.53 -22.62
N GLU A 333 -19.29 -24.49 -23.86
CA GLU A 333 -20.12 -25.56 -24.42
C GLU A 333 -19.41 -26.93 -24.44
N ASP A 334 -18.08 -26.97 -24.58
CA ASP A 334 -17.30 -28.22 -24.51
C ASP A 334 -17.18 -28.78 -23.07
N TYR A 335 -17.52 -27.98 -22.05
CA TYR A 335 -17.40 -28.32 -20.62
C TYR A 335 -18.75 -28.51 -19.92
N ALA A 336 -19.86 -28.24 -20.60
CA ALA A 336 -21.23 -28.42 -20.11
C ALA A 336 -21.67 -29.90 -20.16
#